data_AF-A0A2X2UW08-F1
#
_entry.id   AF-A0A2X2UW08-F1
#
_cell.length_a   1.000
_cell.length_b   1.000
_cell.length_c   1.000
_cell.angle_alpha   90.00
_cell.angle_beta   90.00
_cell.angle_gamma   90.00
#
_symmetry.space_group_name_H-M   'P 1'
#
loop_
_entity.id
_entity.type
_entity.pdbx_description
1 polymer ?
#
loop_
_entity_poly.entity_id
_entity_poly.type
_entity_poly.pdbx_seq_one_letter_code
_entity_poly.pdbx_strand_id
1 'polypeptide(L)' 'MGTTSGLLFEDDGESWGYQTGNALWVEWEMVCDGATVNLRINARGDYRPAWNTLKVSLPVGEKRTLRVNGVEGSEWVL' A
#
# COMPACT_ATOMS: atom_id res chain seq x y z
N MET A 1 -16.74 7.71 -10.30
CA MET A 1 -15.70 7.59 -9.25
C MET A 1 -15.69 6.14 -8.80
N GLY A 2 -14.56 5.47 -8.91
CA GLY A 2 -14.38 4.11 -8.38
C GLY A 2 -13.53 4.14 -7.11
N THR A 3 -13.86 3.31 -6.13
CA THR A 3 -13.08 3.19 -4.89
C THR A 3 -12.92 1.73 -4.51
N THR A 4 -11.77 1.39 -3.92
CA THR A 4 -11.54 0.11 -3.25
C THR A 4 -10.43 0.29 -2.22
N SER A 5 -10.39 -0.58 -1.21
CA SER A 5 -9.40 -0.52 -0.14
C SER A 5 -8.96 -1.92 0.24
N GLY A 6 -7.84 -2.00 0.96
CA GLY A 6 -7.32 -3.25 1.47
C GLY A 6 -6.26 -3.04 2.54
N LEU A 7 -5.78 -4.17 3.03
CA LEU A 7 -4.77 -4.26 4.07
C LEU A 7 -3.77 -5.34 3.67
N LEU A 8 -2.50 -4.98 3.62
CA LEU A 8 -1.40 -5.94 3.66
C LEU A 8 -0.96 -6.09 5.12
N PHE A 9 -0.81 -7.32 5.58
CA PHE A 9 -0.35 -7.66 6.91
C PHE A 9 0.88 -8.55 6.82
N GLU A 10 1.91 -8.23 7.59
CA GLU A 10 3.10 -9.08 7.77
C GLU A 10 3.52 -9.14 9.24
N ASP A 11 3.93 -10.31 9.69
CA ASP A 11 4.56 -10.55 10.99
C ASP A 11 5.78 -11.46 10.82
N ASP A 12 6.33 -11.96 11.93
CA ASP A 12 7.48 -12.88 11.92
C ASP A 12 7.09 -14.32 11.56
N GLY A 13 5.80 -14.65 11.47
CA GLY A 13 5.28 -16.00 11.18
C GLY A 13 5.53 -17.04 12.28
N GLU A 14 6.12 -16.67 13.40
CA GLU A 14 6.59 -17.61 14.43
C GLU A 14 6.02 -17.30 15.82
N SER A 15 5.90 -16.01 16.16
CA SER A 15 5.49 -15.56 17.48
C SER A 15 4.08 -14.95 17.47
N TRP A 16 3.58 -14.64 18.68
CA TRP A 16 2.35 -13.87 18.87
C TRP A 16 2.61 -12.36 18.95
N GLY A 17 3.77 -11.89 18.49
CA GLY A 17 4.22 -10.50 18.61
C GLY A 17 3.24 -9.49 17.98
N TYR A 18 2.46 -9.90 16.99
CA TYR A 18 1.42 -9.08 16.37
C TYR A 18 0.37 -8.57 17.39
N GLN A 19 0.12 -9.29 18.49
CA GLN A 19 -0.82 -8.87 19.54
C GLN A 19 -0.33 -7.64 20.31
N THR A 20 0.98 -7.42 20.34
CA THR A 20 1.64 -6.31 21.05
C THR A 20 2.28 -5.30 20.09
N GLY A 21 1.89 -5.30 18.82
CA GLY A 21 2.36 -4.32 17.83
C GLY A 21 3.57 -4.73 17.00
N ASN A 22 4.18 -5.90 17.26
CA ASN A 22 5.28 -6.43 16.44
C ASN A 22 4.74 -7.17 15.20
N ALA A 23 4.02 -6.41 14.38
CA ALA A 23 3.64 -6.75 13.02
C ALA A 23 3.60 -5.45 12.21
N LEU A 24 3.43 -5.57 10.90
CA LEU A 24 3.28 -4.46 9.97
C LEU A 24 1.89 -4.54 9.36
N TRP A 25 1.14 -3.44 9.46
CA TRP A 25 -0.13 -3.25 8.76
C TRP A 25 0.05 -2.11 7.78
N VAL A 26 -0.10 -2.40 6.49
CA VAL A 26 -0.12 -1.40 5.42
C VAL A 26 -1.53 -1.30 4.87
N GLU A 27 -2.23 -0.27 5.32
CA GLU A 27 -3.59 0.07 4.89
C GLU A 27 -3.50 0.90 3.61
N TRP A 28 -4.31 0.54 2.61
CA TRP A 28 -4.36 1.30 1.37
C TRP A 28 -5.79 1.56 0.92
N GLU A 29 -5.98 2.73 0.33
CA GLU A 29 -7.24 3.19 -0.24
C GLU A 29 -6.97 3.72 -1.65
N MET A 30 -7.71 3.22 -2.63
CA MET A 30 -7.67 3.69 -4.01
C MET A 30 -8.94 4.46 -4.32
N VAL A 31 -8.79 5.62 -4.94
CA VAL A 31 -9.87 6.39 -5.56
C VAL A 31 -9.46 6.75 -6.99
N CYS A 32 -10.36 6.53 -7.95
CA CYS A 32 -10.11 6.87 -9.33
C CYS A 32 -11.27 7.60 -10.02
N ASP A 33 -10.88 8.39 -11.00
CA ASP A 33 -11.76 9.04 -11.96
C ASP A 33 -11.32 8.69 -13.40
N GLY A 34 -11.74 9.51 -14.39
CA GLY A 34 -11.40 9.30 -15.80
C GLY A 34 -9.96 9.64 -16.17
N ALA A 35 -9.21 10.31 -15.30
CA ALA A 35 -7.85 10.80 -15.58
C ALA A 35 -6.80 10.24 -14.61
N THR A 36 -7.19 9.90 -13.38
CA THR A 36 -6.25 9.54 -12.32
C THR A 36 -6.68 8.29 -11.55
N VAL A 37 -5.66 7.55 -11.08
CA VAL A 37 -5.76 6.53 -10.05
C VAL A 37 -4.93 7.03 -8.88
N ASN A 38 -5.56 7.31 -7.74
CA ASN A 38 -4.89 7.80 -6.54
C ASN A 38 -4.89 6.70 -5.49
N LEU A 39 -3.71 6.30 -5.04
CA LEU A 39 -3.51 5.34 -3.98
C LEU A 39 -2.98 6.08 -2.74
N ARG A 40 -3.73 6.03 -1.65
CA ARG A 40 -3.27 6.45 -0.33
C ARG A 40 -2.80 5.21 0.42
N ILE A 41 -1.58 5.24 0.92
CA ILE A 41 -0.97 4.16 1.70
C ILE A 41 -0.53 4.72 3.04
N ASN A 42 -0.93 4.04 4.12
CA ASN A 42 -0.49 4.31 5.47
C ASN A 42 0.00 3.01 6.12
N ALA A 43 1.07 3.11 6.91
CA ALA A 43 1.63 1.96 7.60
C ALA A 43 1.72 2.18 9.10
N ARG A 44 1.55 1.10 9.86
CA ARG A 44 1.71 1.09 11.32
C ARG A 44 2.33 -0.22 11.80
N GLY A 45 2.90 -0.17 13.01
CA GLY A 45 3.48 -1.31 13.70
C GLY A 45 5.01 -1.34 13.65
N ASP A 46 5.58 -2.21 14.49
CA ASP A 46 7.01 -2.19 14.80
C ASP A 46 7.83 -3.19 13.98
N TYR A 47 7.17 -4.16 13.36
CA TYR A 47 7.84 -5.14 12.52
C TYR A 47 8.46 -4.45 11.29
N ARG A 48 9.63 -4.95 10.88
CA ARG A 48 10.35 -4.48 9.69
C ARG A 48 10.52 -5.67 8.75
N PRO A 49 9.80 -5.70 7.62
CA PRO A 49 9.88 -6.80 6.67
C PRO A 49 11.24 -6.77 5.94
N ALA A 50 11.53 -7.84 5.20
CA ALA A 50 12.76 -7.95 4.40
C ALA A 50 12.78 -6.99 3.19
N TRP A 51 11.66 -6.37 2.85
CA TRP A 51 11.52 -5.39 1.77
C TRP A 51 11.40 -3.96 2.32
N ASN A 52 11.65 -2.96 1.48
CA ASN A 52 11.52 -1.55 1.84
C ASN A 52 10.59 -0.75 0.90
N THR A 53 10.16 -1.35 -0.21
CA THR A 53 9.39 -0.67 -1.25
C THR A 53 8.26 -1.54 -1.75
N LEU A 54 7.05 -0.99 -1.80
CA LEU A 54 5.92 -1.55 -2.53
C LEU A 54 5.86 -0.94 -3.94
N LYS A 55 5.90 -1.80 -4.95
CA LYS A 55 5.72 -1.39 -6.35
C LYS A 55 4.28 -1.60 -6.77
N VAL A 56 3.67 -0.55 -7.31
CA VAL A 56 2.29 -0.53 -7.79
C VAL A 56 2.30 -0.63 -9.31
N SER A 57 1.72 -1.71 -9.84
CA SER A 57 1.51 -1.88 -11.28
C SER A 57 0.04 -1.68 -11.63
N LEU A 58 -0.22 -0.99 -12.74
CA LEU A 58 -1.54 -0.92 -13.33
C LEU A 58 -1.69 -2.00 -14.42
N PRO A 59 -2.92 -2.45 -14.71
CA PRO A 59 -3.18 -3.38 -15.81
C PRO A 59 -2.68 -2.83 -17.15
N VAL A 60 -2.31 -3.74 -18.06
CA VAL A 60 -1.89 -3.36 -19.43
C VAL A 60 -2.98 -2.53 -20.10
N GLY A 61 -2.58 -1.40 -20.69
CA GLY A 61 -3.49 -0.50 -21.41
C GLY A 61 -4.17 0.55 -20.54
N GLU A 62 -3.96 0.52 -19.22
CA GLU A 62 -4.32 1.64 -18.34
C GLU A 62 -3.49 2.88 -18.71
N LYS A 63 -4.15 4.03 -18.81
CA LYS A 63 -3.54 5.30 -19.25
C LYS A 63 -3.67 6.42 -18.22
N ARG A 64 -4.47 6.22 -17.17
CA ARG A 64 -4.65 7.20 -16.11
C ARG A 64 -3.35 7.40 -15.33
N THR A 65 -3.10 8.62 -14.90
CA THR A 65 -1.94 8.94 -14.05
C THR A 65 -2.09 8.25 -12.71
N LEU A 66 -1.08 7.45 -12.34
CA LEU A 66 -0.97 6.89 -11.01
C LEU A 66 -0.35 7.91 -10.06
N ARG A 67 -0.99 8.10 -8.91
CA ARG A 67 -0.41 8.86 -7.80
C ARG A 67 -0.42 8.02 -6.55
N VAL A 68 0.72 7.95 -5.87
CA VAL A 68 0.87 7.30 -4.59
C VAL A 68 1.13 8.38 -3.54
N ASN A 69 0.26 8.46 -2.53
CA ASN A 69 0.27 9.52 -1.51
C ASN A 69 0.31 10.94 -2.08
N GLY A 70 -0.39 11.16 -3.21
CA GLY A 70 -0.49 12.45 -3.88
C GLY A 70 0.68 12.78 -4.81
N VAL A 71 1.73 11.95 -4.84
CA VAL A 71 2.89 12.10 -5.74
C VAL A 71 2.72 11.20 -6.95
N GLU A 72 2.93 11.72 -8.15
CA GLU A 72 2.94 10.90 -9.36
C GLU A 72 4.08 9.89 -9.32
N GLY A 73 3.75 8.61 -9.50
CA GLY A 73 4.72 7.53 -9.36
C GLY A 73 4.07 6.20 -9.04
N SER A 74 4.88 5.15 -9.01
CA SER A 74 4.44 3.76 -8.88
C SER A 74 5.06 3.05 -7.68
N GLU A 75 5.62 3.81 -6.72
CA GLU A 75 6.36 3.26 -5.59
C GLU A 75 5.92 3.93 -4.30
N TRP A 76 5.85 3.14 -3.24
CA TRP A 76 5.77 3.59 -1.86
C TRP A 76 6.90 2.98 -1.06
N VAL A 77 7.64 3.81 -0.35
CA VAL A 77 8.76 3.39 0.50
C VAL A 77 8.28 3.39 1.95
N LEU A 78 8.57 2.30 2.67
CA LEU A 78 8.22 2.09 4.08
C LEU A 78 9.04 3.01 5.01
#